data_AF-D3YWF1-F1
#
_entry.id   AF-D3YWF1-F1
#
_cell.length_a   1.000
_cell.length_b   1.000
_cell.length_c   1.000
_cell.angle_alpha   90.00
_cell.angle_beta   90.00
_cell.angle_gamma   90.00
#
_symmetry.space_group_name_H-M   'P 1'
#
loop_
_entity.id
_entity.type
_entity.pdbx_description
1 polymer ?
#
loop_
_entity_poly.entity_id
_entity_poly.type
_entity_poly.pdbx_seq_one_letter_code
_entity_poly.pdbx_strand_id
1 'polypeptide(L)'
;MTSWRHDSLGASSSEPLPVVIIGNGPSGICLSYLLSGHIPYVKPGAVHPHPLLQRKLAEAPGVSILDQDLEYLSEGLEGRSQSPVALLFDALLRPDTDFGGSIDSVLSWKRQKDRAVPHLVLGRNLPGGAWHSIEGSMVTLSQGQWMSLPDLQVKDWMRKKCRSPQQQSHSR
;
A
#
# COMPACT_ATOMS: atom_id res chain seq x y z
N MET A 1 16.44 33.31 13.27
CA MET A 1 15.30 33.55 12.36
C MET A 1 15.63 32.94 11.02
N THR A 2 15.27 31.67 10.82
CA THR A 2 15.57 30.92 9.60
C THR A 2 14.46 31.13 8.57
N SER A 3 14.82 31.83 7.50
CA SER A 3 13.99 32.10 6.33
C SER A 3 13.50 30.80 5.71
N TRP A 4 12.19 30.56 5.72
CA TRP A 4 11.54 29.55 4.89
C TRP A 4 11.69 29.99 3.44
N ARG A 5 12.50 29.27 2.66
CA ARG A 5 12.51 29.44 1.22
C ARG A 5 11.19 28.87 0.71
N HIS A 6 10.29 29.76 0.30
CA HIS A 6 9.29 29.40 -0.69
C HIS A 6 10.08 29.04 -1.96
N ASP A 7 10.24 27.74 -2.22
CA ASP A 7 10.49 27.30 -3.58
C ASP A 7 9.24 27.67 -4.37
N SER A 8 9.31 28.85 -4.98
CA SER A 8 8.38 29.31 -6.00
C SER A 8 8.30 28.22 -7.04
N LEU A 9 7.16 27.54 -7.09
CA LEU A 9 6.76 26.68 -8.19
C LEU A 9 6.85 27.53 -9.45
N GLY A 10 7.97 27.41 -10.16
CA GLY A 10 8.15 27.99 -11.48
C GLY A 10 7.05 27.44 -12.35
N ALA A 11 6.10 28.31 -12.72
CA ALA A 11 5.12 28.03 -13.75
C ALA A 11 5.87 27.95 -15.08
N SER A 12 6.41 26.77 -15.41
CA SER A 12 7.08 26.52 -16.69
C SER A 12 6.57 25.22 -17.33
N SER A 13 5.25 25.14 -17.47
CA SER A 13 4.48 24.55 -18.58
C SER A 13 3.02 24.45 -18.12
N SER A 14 2.08 24.96 -18.90
CA SER A 14 0.64 24.94 -18.58
C SER A 14 0.02 23.56 -18.85
N GLU A 15 0.72 22.47 -18.52
CA GLU A 15 0.13 21.14 -18.65
C GLU A 15 -0.72 20.84 -17.41
N PRO A 16 -2.00 20.48 -17.60
CA PRO A 16 -2.85 20.11 -16.48
C PRO A 16 -2.27 18.87 -15.80
N LEU A 17 -2.33 18.84 -14.48
CA LEU A 17 -1.95 17.66 -13.73
C LEU A 17 -2.90 16.51 -14.11
N PRO A 18 -2.39 15.34 -14.52
CA PRO A 18 -3.24 14.30 -15.09
C PRO A 18 -4.14 13.62 -14.05
N VAL A 19 -3.74 13.59 -12.76
CA VAL A 19 -4.52 12.96 -11.70
C VAL A 19 -4.56 13.82 -10.43
N VAL A 20 -5.76 14.03 -9.91
CA VAL A 20 -6.00 14.59 -8.58
C VAL A 20 -6.76 13.57 -7.75
N ILE A 21 -6.18 13.19 -6.60
CA ILE A 21 -6.77 12.26 -5.64
C ILE A 21 -7.48 13.07 -4.55
N ILE A 22 -8.79 12.86 -4.39
CA ILE A 22 -9.58 13.48 -3.32
C ILE A 22 -9.73 12.51 -2.17
N GLY A 23 -9.06 12.82 -1.05
CA GLY A 23 -8.97 12.01 0.16
C GLY A 23 -7.54 11.50 0.37
N ASN A 24 -6.91 11.90 1.47
CA ASN A 24 -5.58 11.43 1.88
C ASN A 24 -5.64 10.35 2.97
N GLY A 25 -6.74 9.60 3.00
CA GLY A 25 -6.89 8.40 3.82
C GLY A 25 -6.12 7.20 3.24
N PRO A 26 -6.31 5.99 3.80
CA PRO A 26 -5.55 4.79 3.44
C PRO A 26 -5.61 4.48 1.95
N SER A 27 -6.80 4.53 1.35
CA SER A 27 -6.98 4.27 -0.08
C SER A 27 -6.25 5.31 -0.95
N GLY A 28 -6.28 6.59 -0.56
CA GLY A 28 -5.63 7.67 -1.30
C GLY A 28 -4.11 7.58 -1.26
N ILE A 29 -3.54 7.24 -0.10
CA ILE A 29 -2.08 7.05 0.01
C ILE A 29 -1.62 5.75 -0.68
N CYS A 30 -2.42 4.68 -0.68
CA CYS A 30 -2.14 3.48 -1.46
C CYS A 30 -2.13 3.77 -2.97
N LEU A 31 -3.13 4.50 -3.47
CA LEU A 31 -3.18 4.91 -4.87
C LEU A 31 -2.01 5.82 -5.23
N SER A 32 -1.69 6.79 -4.37
CA SER A 32 -0.53 7.67 -4.57
C SER A 32 0.79 6.89 -4.63
N TYR A 33 0.94 5.85 -3.81
CA TYR A 33 2.11 4.97 -3.84
C TYR A 33 2.25 4.26 -5.20
N LEU A 34 1.16 3.69 -5.72
CA LEU A 34 1.08 3.08 -7.05
C LEU A 34 1.45 4.09 -8.16
N LEU A 35 0.79 5.26 -8.17
CA LEU A 35 1.02 6.31 -9.17
C LEU A 35 2.41 6.95 -9.07
N SER A 36 3.08 6.84 -7.93
CA SER A 36 4.49 7.24 -7.77
C SER A 36 5.46 6.26 -8.47
N GLY A 37 4.94 5.28 -9.21
CA GLY A 37 5.69 4.31 -9.98
C GLY A 37 6.06 3.05 -9.18
N HIS A 38 5.42 2.77 -8.04
CA HIS A 38 5.65 1.51 -7.33
C HIS A 38 4.76 0.43 -7.93
N ILE A 39 5.36 -0.47 -8.68
CA ILE A 39 4.65 -1.46 -9.48
C ILE A 39 4.73 -2.84 -8.77
N PRO A 40 3.58 -3.54 -8.61
CA PRO A 40 3.53 -4.84 -7.95
C PRO A 40 3.95 -5.97 -8.90
N TYR A 41 4.85 -6.82 -8.40
CA TYR A 41 5.28 -8.06 -9.04
C TYR A 41 5.15 -9.22 -8.07
N VAL A 42 4.91 -10.43 -8.59
CA VAL A 42 5.07 -11.64 -7.78
C VAL A 42 6.51 -11.70 -7.26
N LYS A 43 6.65 -11.86 -5.96
CA LYS A 43 7.94 -11.96 -5.28
C LYS A 43 8.63 -13.27 -5.71
N PRO A 44 9.92 -13.26 -6.07
CA PRO A 44 10.64 -14.47 -6.43
C PRO A 44 10.57 -15.51 -5.31
N GLY A 45 10.20 -16.74 -5.65
CA GLY A 45 10.09 -17.85 -4.71
C GLY A 45 8.86 -17.80 -3.78
N ALA A 46 7.99 -16.80 -3.90
CA ALA A 46 6.73 -16.79 -3.18
C ALA A 46 5.78 -17.86 -3.74
N VAL A 47 5.10 -18.56 -2.84
CA VAL A 47 4.08 -19.56 -3.18
C VAL A 47 2.77 -19.12 -2.55
N HIS A 48 1.77 -18.88 -3.38
CA HIS A 48 0.43 -18.54 -2.95
C HIS A 48 -0.30 -19.82 -2.44
N PRO A 49 -1.01 -19.77 -1.31
CA PRO A 49 -1.69 -20.93 -0.71
C PRO A 49 -2.85 -21.44 -1.57
N HIS A 50 -3.54 -20.55 -2.29
CA HIS A 50 -4.60 -20.94 -3.23
C HIS A 50 -4.00 -21.57 -4.50
N PRO A 51 -4.18 -22.87 -4.77
CA PRO A 51 -3.46 -23.58 -5.83
C PRO A 51 -3.80 -23.10 -7.25
N LEU A 52 -5.06 -22.74 -7.51
CA LEU A 52 -5.46 -22.23 -8.84
C LEU A 52 -4.83 -20.86 -9.11
N LEU A 53 -4.99 -19.89 -8.21
CA LEU A 53 -4.33 -18.59 -8.32
C LEU A 53 -2.80 -18.74 -8.44
N GLN A 54 -2.17 -19.64 -7.67
CA GLN A 54 -0.73 -19.92 -7.81
C GLN A 54 -0.35 -20.38 -9.22
N ARG A 55 -1.17 -21.24 -9.85
CA ARG A 55 -0.93 -21.67 -11.25
C ARG A 55 -1.06 -20.49 -12.21
N LYS A 56 -2.12 -19.69 -12.09
CA LYS A 56 -2.33 -18.51 -12.94
C LYS A 56 -1.16 -17.52 -12.84
N LEU A 57 -0.69 -17.23 -11.63
CA LEU A 57 0.47 -16.36 -11.40
C LEU A 57 1.78 -16.90 -12.00
N ALA A 58 1.91 -18.23 -12.11
CA ALA A 58 3.08 -18.89 -12.67
C ALA A 58 3.11 -18.89 -14.21
N GLU A 59 2.01 -18.53 -14.88
CA GLU A 59 1.94 -18.47 -16.35
C GLU A 59 2.72 -17.28 -16.92
N ALA A 60 2.79 -16.17 -16.18
CA ALA A 60 3.47 -14.94 -16.60
C ALA A 60 4.50 -14.45 -15.56
N PRO A 61 5.56 -15.23 -15.26
CA PRO A 61 6.55 -14.85 -14.28
C PRO A 61 7.32 -13.60 -14.73
N GLY A 62 7.53 -12.67 -13.82
CA GLY A 62 8.30 -11.45 -14.10
C GLY A 62 7.51 -10.33 -14.78
N VAL A 63 6.26 -10.59 -15.21
CA VAL A 63 5.32 -9.54 -15.64
C VAL A 63 4.68 -8.89 -14.42
N SER A 64 4.43 -7.58 -14.47
CA SER A 64 3.75 -6.92 -13.34
C SER A 64 2.32 -7.40 -13.23
N ILE A 65 1.75 -7.39 -12.02
CA ILE A 65 0.35 -7.76 -11.83
C ILE A 65 -0.57 -6.82 -12.61
N LEU A 66 -0.21 -5.53 -12.73
CA LEU A 66 -1.01 -4.54 -13.44
C LEU A 66 -1.03 -4.74 -14.96
N ASP A 67 -0.03 -5.43 -15.50
CA ASP A 67 0.11 -5.68 -16.94
C ASP A 67 -0.37 -7.09 -17.33
N GLN A 68 -0.97 -7.82 -16.39
CA GLN A 68 -1.60 -9.12 -16.62
C GLN A 68 -3.12 -8.97 -16.73
N ASP A 69 -3.78 -10.04 -17.14
CA ASP A 69 -5.25 -10.09 -17.17
C ASP A 69 -5.80 -10.18 -15.73
N LEU A 70 -6.22 -9.03 -15.20
CA LEU A 70 -6.77 -8.93 -13.85
C LEU A 70 -8.10 -9.66 -13.70
N GLU A 71 -8.92 -9.74 -14.76
CA GLU A 71 -10.19 -10.47 -14.72
C GLU A 71 -9.90 -11.95 -14.56
N TYR A 72 -9.03 -12.50 -15.43
CA TYR A 72 -8.57 -13.88 -15.36
C TYR A 72 -7.93 -14.22 -14.00
N LEU A 73 -7.03 -13.37 -13.49
CA LEU A 73 -6.40 -13.60 -12.19
C LEU A 73 -7.40 -13.58 -11.04
N SER A 74 -8.50 -12.83 -11.16
CA SER A 74 -9.50 -12.68 -10.11
C SER A 74 -10.58 -13.78 -10.12
N GLU A 75 -10.70 -14.58 -11.18
CA GLU A 75 -11.78 -15.58 -11.27
C GLU A 75 -11.71 -16.61 -10.13
N GLY A 76 -12.88 -16.88 -9.54
CA GLY A 76 -13.02 -17.86 -8.46
C GLY A 76 -12.49 -17.39 -7.11
N LEU A 77 -12.04 -16.13 -7.00
CA LEU A 77 -11.76 -15.53 -5.70
C LEU A 77 -13.07 -15.11 -5.03
N GLU A 78 -13.22 -15.51 -3.78
CA GLU A 78 -14.35 -15.14 -2.92
C GLU A 78 -13.86 -14.31 -1.74
N GLY A 79 -14.70 -13.40 -1.25
CA GLY A 79 -14.36 -12.61 -0.08
C GLY A 79 -15.36 -11.50 0.20
N ARG A 80 -14.91 -10.49 0.94
CA ARG A 80 -15.78 -9.44 1.52
C ARG A 80 -16.09 -8.28 0.57
N SER A 81 -15.41 -8.23 -0.58
CA SER A 81 -15.59 -7.19 -1.59
C SER A 81 -16.34 -7.73 -2.80
N GLN A 82 -17.15 -6.88 -3.42
CA GLN A 82 -17.79 -7.17 -4.71
C GLN A 82 -16.88 -6.82 -5.90
N SER A 83 -15.72 -6.20 -5.65
CA SER A 83 -14.75 -5.87 -6.70
C SER A 83 -13.76 -7.03 -6.88
N PRO A 84 -13.71 -7.69 -8.06
CA PRO A 84 -12.79 -8.80 -8.32
C PRO A 84 -11.32 -8.38 -8.13
N VAL A 85 -10.97 -7.19 -8.61
CA VAL A 85 -9.62 -6.64 -8.46
C VAL A 85 -9.26 -6.40 -6.99
N ALA A 86 -10.22 -5.93 -6.18
CA ALA A 86 -9.98 -5.78 -4.75
C ALA A 86 -9.73 -7.13 -4.08
N LEU A 87 -10.54 -8.15 -4.41
CA LEU A 87 -10.35 -9.52 -3.90
C LEU A 87 -8.99 -10.09 -4.31
N LEU A 88 -8.57 -9.86 -5.56
CA LEU A 88 -7.24 -10.26 -6.03
C LEU A 88 -6.14 -9.60 -5.22
N PHE A 89 -6.18 -8.28 -5.04
CA PHE A 89 -5.14 -7.59 -4.25
C PHE A 89 -5.17 -7.99 -2.77
N ASP A 90 -6.33 -8.27 -2.19
CA ASP A 90 -6.45 -8.80 -0.83
C ASP A 90 -5.79 -10.19 -0.72
N ALA A 91 -6.09 -11.09 -1.65
CA ALA A 91 -5.48 -12.42 -1.73
C ALA A 91 -3.95 -12.33 -1.95
N LEU A 92 -3.46 -11.41 -2.78
CA LEU A 92 -2.04 -11.30 -3.07
C LEU A 92 -1.24 -10.61 -1.95
N LEU A 93 -1.80 -9.56 -1.36
CA LEU A 93 -1.14 -8.82 -0.28
C LEU A 93 -1.19 -9.59 1.04
N ARG A 94 -2.26 -10.34 1.28
CA ARG A 94 -2.44 -11.07 2.53
C ARG A 94 -3.24 -12.38 2.35
N PRO A 95 -2.63 -13.43 1.77
CA PRO A 95 -3.32 -14.63 1.32
C PRO A 95 -4.23 -15.35 2.34
N ASP A 96 -3.84 -15.38 3.61
CA ASP A 96 -4.56 -16.16 4.64
C ASP A 96 -5.28 -15.28 5.67
N THR A 97 -5.48 -14.01 5.37
CA THR A 97 -5.98 -13.05 6.37
C THR A 97 -7.35 -13.41 6.90
N ASP A 98 -8.25 -13.86 6.04
CA ASP A 98 -9.61 -14.22 6.42
C ASP A 98 -9.65 -15.56 7.21
N PHE A 99 -8.58 -16.36 7.14
CA PHE A 99 -8.41 -17.61 7.90
C PHE A 99 -7.58 -17.41 9.18
N GLY A 100 -7.22 -16.18 9.53
CA GLY A 100 -6.40 -15.88 10.70
C GLY A 100 -4.91 -16.22 10.52
N GLY A 101 -4.47 -16.54 9.31
CA GLY A 101 -3.08 -16.80 8.99
C GLY A 101 -2.23 -15.53 8.98
N SER A 102 -0.91 -15.72 8.92
CA SER A 102 0.08 -14.62 8.93
C SER A 102 1.07 -14.70 7.77
N ILE A 103 0.67 -15.35 6.67
CA ILE A 103 1.47 -15.44 5.45
C ILE A 103 1.78 -14.03 4.96
N ASP A 104 3.07 -13.78 4.71
CA ASP A 104 3.53 -12.53 4.14
C ASP A 104 3.02 -12.33 2.71
N SER A 105 2.88 -11.08 2.29
CA SER A 105 2.55 -10.69 0.92
C SER A 105 3.36 -11.49 -0.12
N VAL A 106 2.66 -12.05 -1.10
CA VAL A 106 3.28 -12.68 -2.28
C VAL A 106 3.77 -11.64 -3.29
N LEU A 107 3.48 -10.36 -3.05
CA LEU A 107 3.95 -9.26 -3.86
C LEU A 107 5.25 -8.65 -3.35
N SER A 108 6.03 -8.16 -4.31
CA SER A 108 7.15 -7.23 -4.14
C SER A 108 6.87 -5.98 -4.97
N TRP A 109 7.26 -4.82 -4.45
CA TRP A 109 7.01 -3.54 -5.11
C TRP A 109 8.32 -3.01 -5.69
N LYS A 110 8.32 -2.70 -6.98
CA LYS A 110 9.49 -2.17 -7.69
C LYS A 110 9.20 -0.75 -8.16
N ARG A 111 10.07 0.20 -7.81
CA ARG A 111 9.91 1.59 -8.25
C ARG A 111 10.43 1.77 -9.67
N GLN A 112 9.54 2.15 -10.57
CA GLN A 112 9.77 2.44 -12.00
C GLN A 112 9.37 3.88 -12.28
N LYS A 113 10.36 4.76 -12.45
CA LYS A 113 10.14 6.21 -12.61
C LYS A 113 9.42 6.55 -13.92
N ASP A 114 9.66 5.76 -14.95
CA ASP A 114 9.03 5.82 -16.26
C ASP A 114 7.53 5.55 -16.22
N ARG A 115 7.06 4.80 -15.23
CA ARG A 115 5.63 4.53 -14.98
C ARG A 115 5.00 5.45 -13.95
N ALA A 116 5.75 6.43 -13.44
CA ALA A 116 5.20 7.39 -12.50
C ALA A 116 4.27 8.37 -13.22
N VAL A 117 3.06 8.53 -12.67
CA VAL A 117 2.07 9.49 -13.14
C VAL A 117 2.11 10.70 -12.20
N PRO A 118 2.38 11.92 -12.67
CA PRO A 118 2.31 13.11 -11.84
C PRO A 118 0.93 13.26 -11.21
N HIS A 119 0.84 13.38 -9.89
CA HIS A 119 -0.44 13.43 -9.19
C HIS A 119 -0.37 14.28 -7.93
N LEU A 120 -1.54 14.79 -7.52
CA LEU A 120 -1.72 15.58 -6.31
C LEU A 120 -2.75 14.91 -5.42
N VAL A 121 -2.40 14.71 -4.15
CA VAL A 121 -3.32 14.18 -3.14
C VAL A 121 -3.84 15.33 -2.30
N LEU A 122 -5.16 15.51 -2.29
CA LEU A 122 -5.84 16.50 -1.48
C LEU A 122 -6.57 15.82 -0.34
N GLY A 123 -6.46 16.37 0.86
CA GLY A 123 -7.18 15.88 2.03
C GLY A 123 -7.30 16.96 3.08
N ARG A 124 -8.35 16.88 3.90
CA ARG A 124 -8.62 17.87 4.95
C ARG A 124 -7.71 17.73 6.17
N ASN A 125 -7.25 16.50 6.45
CA ASN A 125 -6.54 16.13 7.66
C ASN A 125 -5.10 15.69 7.33
N LEU A 126 -4.37 15.19 8.32
CA LEU A 126 -3.05 14.58 8.11
C LEU A 126 -3.14 13.32 7.22
N PRO A 127 -2.07 12.98 6.45
CA PRO A 127 -2.02 11.75 5.68
C PRO A 127 -2.30 10.51 6.53
N GLY A 128 -3.11 9.59 6.02
CA GLY A 128 -3.68 8.47 6.78
C GLY A 128 -5.15 8.70 7.17
N GLY A 129 -5.63 9.94 7.14
CA GLY A 129 -7.05 10.27 7.29
C GLY A 129 -7.67 9.67 8.56
N ALA A 130 -8.63 8.76 8.39
CA ALA A 130 -9.34 8.09 9.49
C ALA A 130 -8.42 7.38 10.49
N TRP A 131 -7.19 6.98 10.10
CA TRP A 131 -6.23 6.40 11.03
C TRP A 131 -5.85 7.31 12.20
N HIS A 132 -5.93 8.64 12.03
CA HIS A 132 -5.68 9.60 13.13
C HIS A 132 -6.82 9.64 14.15
N SER A 133 -7.99 9.14 13.79
CA SER A 133 -9.16 9.06 14.68
C SER A 133 -9.23 7.74 15.45
N ILE A 134 -8.31 6.80 15.20
CA ILE A 134 -8.25 5.51 15.90
C ILE A 134 -7.38 5.70 17.15
N GLU A 135 -8.01 5.70 18.32
CA GLU A 135 -7.28 5.75 19.60
C GLU A 135 -6.42 4.50 19.79
N GLY A 136 -5.21 4.66 20.35
CA GLY A 136 -4.29 3.53 20.57
C GLY A 136 -4.80 2.47 21.56
N SER A 137 -5.78 2.82 22.39
CA SER A 137 -6.51 1.94 23.31
C SER A 137 -7.69 1.20 22.67
N MET A 138 -8.05 1.54 21.43
CA MET A 138 -9.18 0.94 20.74
C MET A 138 -8.87 -0.51 20.39
N VAL A 139 -9.60 -1.44 21.03
CA VAL A 139 -9.55 -2.86 20.68
C VAL A 139 -10.43 -3.06 19.45
N THR A 140 -9.79 -3.26 18.29
CA THR A 140 -10.51 -3.54 17.05
C THR A 140 -10.72 -5.04 16.90
N LEU A 141 -11.91 -5.46 16.45
CA LEU A 141 -12.14 -6.86 16.03
C LEU A 141 -11.34 -7.23 14.78
N SER A 142 -10.92 -6.23 13.98
CA SER A 142 -10.05 -6.44 12.82
C SER A 142 -8.60 -6.66 13.24
N GLN A 143 -7.87 -7.50 12.51
CA GLN A 143 -6.43 -7.63 12.73
C GLN A 143 -5.72 -6.32 12.36
N GLY A 144 -4.88 -5.77 13.24
CA GLY A 144 -4.07 -4.57 12.96
C GLY A 144 -3.18 -4.69 11.72
N GLN A 145 -2.93 -5.92 11.25
CA GLN A 145 -2.28 -6.19 9.98
C GLN A 145 -3.01 -5.56 8.78
N TRP A 146 -4.34 -5.38 8.86
CA TRP A 146 -5.18 -4.81 7.78
C TRP A 146 -4.86 -3.35 7.49
N MET A 147 -4.25 -2.65 8.44
CA MET A 147 -3.82 -1.26 8.31
C MET A 147 -2.47 -1.11 7.59
N SER A 148 -1.85 -2.21 7.15
CA SER A 148 -0.57 -2.16 6.42
C SER A 148 -0.72 -1.55 5.04
N LEU A 149 0.27 -0.75 4.66
CA LEU A 149 0.40 -0.20 3.33
C LEU A 149 1.15 -1.19 2.42
N PRO A 150 1.00 -1.05 1.10
CA PRO A 150 1.91 -1.64 0.13
C PRO A 150 3.37 -1.47 0.55
N ASP A 151 4.11 -2.58 0.65
CA ASP A 151 5.53 -2.61 1.03
C ASP A 151 5.89 -2.10 2.44
N LEU A 152 4.89 -1.78 3.27
CA LEU A 152 5.10 -1.33 4.65
C LEU A 152 4.13 -2.00 5.61
N GLN A 153 4.57 -3.11 6.19
CA GLN A 153 3.80 -3.84 7.18
C GLN A 153 3.78 -3.08 8.52
N VAL A 154 2.59 -2.94 9.11
CA VAL A 154 2.40 -2.29 10.42
C VAL A 154 3.20 -3.00 11.51
N LYS A 155 3.29 -4.33 11.45
CA LYS A 155 4.08 -5.14 12.40
C LYS A 155 5.57 -4.76 12.39
N ASP A 156 6.13 -4.46 11.23
CA ASP A 156 7.53 -4.08 11.07
C ASP A 156 7.76 -2.65 11.56
N TRP A 157 6.84 -1.75 11.22
CA TRP A 157 6.86 -0.38 11.69
C TRP A 157 6.78 -0.30 13.23
N MET A 158 5.85 -1.03 13.85
CA MET A 158 5.72 -1.09 15.31
C MET A 158 6.99 -1.63 15.97
N ARG A 159 7.59 -2.70 15.44
CA ARG A 159 8.87 -3.23 15.94
C ARG A 159 10.00 -2.20 15.89
N LYS A 160 10.07 -1.38 14.84
CA LYS A 160 11.07 -0.31 14.71
C LYS A 160 10.81 0.83 15.70
N LYS A 161 9.54 1.25 15.87
CA LYS A 161 9.14 2.30 16.81
C LYS A 161 9.39 1.91 18.27
N CYS A 162 8.98 0.71 18.68
CA CYS A 162 9.17 0.21 20.05
C CYS A 162 10.63 -0.09 20.42
N ARG A 163 11.54 -0.16 19.42
CA ARG A 163 12.99 -0.28 19.63
C ARG A 163 13.72 1.06 19.78
N SER A 164 13.01 2.19 19.74
CA SER A 164 13.59 3.49 20.07
C SER A 164 13.51 3.66 21.60
N PRO A 165 14.59 3.51 22.38
CA PRO A 165 14.51 3.76 23.81
C PRO A 165 14.30 5.27 23.99
N GLN A 166 13.39 5.64 24.89
CA GLN A 166 13.46 6.95 25.54
C GLN A 166 14.85 7.07 26.20
N GLN A 167 15.79 7.72 25.52
CA GLN A 167 16.98 8.28 26.14
C GLN A 167 16.95 9.78 25.93
N GLN A 168 16.15 10.47 26.75
CA GLN A 168 16.35 11.87 27.13
C GLN A 168 15.46 12.23 28.33
N SER A 169 15.93 11.88 29.54
CA SER A 169 15.56 12.49 30.84
C SER A 169 16.29 11.71 31.93
N HIS A 170 17.16 12.22 32.80
CA HIS A 170 17.63 13.54 33.17
C HIS A 170 19.09 13.38 33.64
N SER A 171 20.00 14.25 33.23
CA SER A 171 21.14 14.60 34.08
C SER A 171 20.76 15.89 34.83
N ARG A 172 20.56 15.78 36.14
CA ARG A 172 20.76 16.90 37.06
C ARG A 172 22.14 16.74 37.67
#